data_AF-A0A3R9XMX1-F1
#
_entry.id   AF-A0A3R9XMX1-F1
#
_cell.length_a   1.000
_cell.length_b   1.000
_cell.length_c   1.000
_cell.angle_alpha   90.00
_cell.angle_beta   90.00
_cell.angle_gamma   90.00
#
_symmetry.space_group_name_H-M   'P 1'
#
loop_
_entity.id
_entity.type
_entity.pdbx_description
1 polymer ?
#
loop_
_entity_poly.entity_id
_entity_poly.type
_entity_poly.pdbx_seq_one_letter_code
_entity_poly.pdbx_strand_id
1 'polypeptide(L)'
;MSEESVVAKTWRMLLERHPEARRGSPEMIEAAFAEPRLRQLYPFPSHGGLYFHRFMWSNDLPFMVQGEGTYLVYAARYAELLGEVATPEEAAALVVANLPSDCVAVAEGPWPA
;
A
#
# COMPACT_ATOMS: atom_id res chain seq x y z
N MET A 1 10.41 -25.18 6.14
CA MET A 1 10.49 -24.06 5.17
C MET A 1 9.33 -23.16 5.52
N SER A 2 9.58 -21.98 6.08
CA SER A 2 8.47 -21.06 6.38
C SER A 2 7.84 -20.65 5.06
N GLU A 3 6.53 -20.87 4.92
CA GLU A 3 5.79 -20.37 3.78
C GLU A 3 5.95 -18.84 3.74
N GLU A 4 6.40 -18.32 2.59
CA GLU A 4 6.42 -16.88 2.35
C GLU A 4 4.95 -16.40 2.41
N SER A 5 4.66 -15.44 3.28
CA SER A 5 3.30 -14.91 3.36
C SER A 5 2.90 -14.30 2.01
N VAL A 6 1.61 -14.36 1.66
CA VAL A 6 1.11 -13.75 0.42
C VAL A 6 1.47 -12.27 0.35
N VAL A 7 1.52 -11.58 1.49
CA VAL A 7 1.98 -10.19 1.60
C VAL A 7 3.44 -10.05 1.15
N ALA A 8 4.35 -10.84 1.72
CA ALA A 8 5.77 -10.80 1.38
C ALA A 8 6.01 -11.14 -0.11
N LYS A 9 5.34 -12.19 -0.60
CA LYS A 9 5.40 -12.59 -2.02
C LYS A 9 4.91 -11.46 -2.94
N THR A 10 3.79 -10.82 -2.59
CA THR A 10 3.22 -9.74 -3.41
C THR A 10 4.14 -8.52 -3.45
N TRP A 11 4.70 -8.10 -2.31
CA TRP A 11 5.70 -7.03 -2.27
C TRP A 11 6.91 -7.34 -3.14
N ARG A 12 7.45 -8.56 -3.02
CA ARG A 12 8.59 -9.00 -3.84
C ARG A 12 8.26 -8.96 -5.34
N MET A 13 7.11 -9.50 -5.75
CA MET A 13 6.68 -9.46 -7.16
C MET A 13 6.53 -8.03 -7.69
N LEU A 14 6.02 -7.09 -6.88
CA LEU A 14 5.90 -5.68 -7.25
C LEU A 14 7.27 -5.02 -7.41
N LEU A 15 8.20 -5.25 -6.48
CA LEU A 15 9.57 -4.71 -6.55
C LEU A 15 10.37 -5.28 -7.72
N GLU A 16 10.22 -6.57 -8.00
CA GLU A 16 10.85 -7.25 -9.14
C GLU A 16 10.19 -6.89 -10.49
N ARG A 17 9.08 -6.11 -10.47
CA ARG A 17 8.27 -5.77 -11.64
C ARG A 17 7.85 -7.02 -12.42
N HIS A 18 7.50 -8.07 -11.69
CA HIS A 18 7.14 -9.37 -12.26
C HIS A 18 5.98 -9.22 -13.25
N PRO A 19 5.96 -9.91 -14.41
CA PRO A 19 4.92 -9.75 -15.43
C PRO A 19 3.49 -10.00 -14.94
N GLU A 20 3.33 -10.89 -13.95
CA GLU A 20 2.04 -11.22 -13.33
C GLU A 20 1.64 -10.28 -12.19
N ALA A 21 2.55 -9.40 -11.75
CA ALA A 21 2.24 -8.42 -10.72
C ALA A 21 1.40 -7.27 -11.29
N ARG A 22 0.58 -6.65 -10.43
CA ARG A 22 -0.13 -5.43 -10.80
C ARG A 22 0.86 -4.32 -11.12
N ARG A 23 0.57 -3.55 -12.18
CA ARG A 23 1.37 -2.38 -12.54
C ARG A 23 1.00 -1.21 -11.63
N GLY A 24 2.01 -0.52 -11.13
CA GLY A 24 1.90 0.71 -10.35
C GLY A 24 3.14 1.57 -10.56
N SER A 25 3.17 2.75 -9.95
CA SER A 25 4.38 3.58 -9.94
C SER A 25 5.48 2.87 -9.14
N PRO A 26 6.65 2.58 -9.73
CA PRO A 26 7.75 1.96 -9.00
C PRO A 26 8.20 2.79 -7.80
N GLU A 27 8.24 4.10 -7.94
CA GLU A 27 8.66 5.02 -6.88
C GLU A 27 7.73 4.94 -5.66
N MET A 28 6.41 4.87 -5.89
CA MET A 28 5.43 4.69 -4.80
C MET A 28 5.58 3.32 -4.14
N ILE A 29 5.82 2.26 -4.92
CA ILE A 29 6.00 0.90 -4.40
C ILE A 29 7.26 0.83 -3.52
N GLU A 30 8.36 1.38 -3.99
CA GLU A 30 9.64 1.40 -3.27
C GLU A 30 9.54 2.20 -1.97
N ALA A 31 8.95 3.41 -2.01
CA ALA A 31 8.73 4.24 -0.83
C ALA A 31 7.80 3.57 0.19
N ALA A 32 6.69 2.99 -0.26
CA ALA A 32 5.77 2.29 0.63
C ALA A 32 6.39 1.01 1.22
N PHE A 33 7.23 0.30 0.48
CA PHE A 33 7.92 -0.89 0.99
C PHE A 33 8.97 -0.55 2.07
N ALA A 34 9.59 0.63 1.98
CA ALA A 34 10.56 1.12 2.97
C ALA A 34 9.91 1.35 4.34
N GLU A 35 8.61 1.63 4.39
CA GLU A 35 7.85 1.81 5.63
C GLU A 35 7.47 0.48 6.30
N PRO A 36 8.01 0.14 7.48
CA PRO A 36 7.80 -1.18 8.10
C PRO A 36 6.33 -1.50 8.40
N ARG A 37 5.51 -0.47 8.66
CA ARG A 37 4.06 -0.65 8.92
C ARG A 37 3.29 -0.96 7.64
N LEU A 38 3.65 -0.33 6.51
CA LEU A 38 3.01 -0.59 5.22
C LEU A 38 3.45 -1.92 4.61
N ARG A 39 4.72 -2.31 4.82
CA ARG A 39 5.24 -3.61 4.38
C ARG A 39 4.50 -4.81 4.96
N GLN A 40 3.80 -4.63 6.07
CA GLN A 40 2.97 -5.67 6.70
C GLN A 40 1.54 -5.75 6.12
N LEU A 41 1.16 -4.79 5.28
CA LEU A 41 -0.14 -4.73 4.63
C LEU A 41 -0.04 -5.26 3.20
N TYR A 42 -1.16 -5.74 2.67
CA TYR A 42 -1.22 -6.20 1.29
C TYR A 42 -1.27 -4.99 0.33
N PRO A 43 -0.27 -4.82 -0.56
CA PRO A 43 -0.24 -3.72 -1.51
C PRO A 43 -1.13 -4.03 -2.72
N PHE A 44 -1.92 -3.06 -3.14
CA PHE A 44 -2.80 -3.19 -4.29
C PHE A 44 -2.69 -1.95 -5.20
N PRO A 45 -1.78 -1.97 -6.19
CA PRO A 45 -1.72 -0.93 -7.20
C PRO A 45 -2.97 -0.95 -8.10
N SER A 46 -3.66 0.17 -8.24
CA SER A 46 -4.88 0.28 -9.07
C SER A 46 -5.14 1.73 -9.50
N HIS A 47 -5.53 1.95 -10.76
CA HIS A 47 -5.90 3.28 -11.30
C HIS A 47 -4.93 4.43 -10.95
N GLY A 48 -3.61 4.17 -10.96
CA GLY A 48 -2.60 5.19 -10.61
C GLY A 48 -2.40 5.41 -9.10
N GLY A 49 -3.14 4.70 -8.26
CA GLY A 49 -2.95 4.68 -6.81
C GLY A 49 -2.33 3.38 -6.30
N LEU A 50 -1.80 3.46 -5.08
CA LEU A 50 -1.32 2.33 -4.29
C LEU A 50 -2.16 2.24 -3.02
N TYR A 51 -3.00 1.20 -2.96
CA TYR A 51 -3.91 0.91 -1.85
C TYR A 51 -3.33 -0.16 -0.94
N PHE A 52 -3.82 -0.20 0.30
CA PHE A 52 -3.40 -1.17 1.29
C PHE A 52 -4.62 -1.89 1.88
N HIS A 53 -4.49 -3.20 2.07
CA HIS A 53 -5.54 -4.02 2.67
C HIS A 53 -4.99 -4.81 3.87
N ARG A 54 -5.77 -4.87 4.96
CA ARG A 54 -5.51 -5.70 6.15
C ARG A 54 -6.05 -7.12 6.01
N PHE A 55 -7.13 -7.29 5.25
CA PHE A 55 -7.77 -8.57 4.97
C PHE A 55 -8.56 -8.47 3.65
N MET A 56 -9.12 -9.59 3.18
CA MET A 56 -9.82 -9.64 1.90
C MET A 56 -10.91 -8.55 1.82
N TRP A 57 -10.76 -7.64 0.85
CA TRP A 57 -11.68 -6.52 0.57
C TRP A 57 -11.78 -5.42 1.65
N SER A 58 -10.81 -5.29 2.55
CA SER A 58 -10.79 -4.18 3.51
C SER A 58 -10.49 -2.84 2.82
N ASN A 59 -11.46 -1.94 2.67
CA ASN A 59 -11.26 -0.60 2.09
C ASN A 59 -11.32 0.50 3.16
N ASP A 60 -10.65 0.27 4.28
CA ASP A 60 -10.70 1.07 5.50
C ASP A 60 -9.39 1.78 5.82
N LEU A 61 -8.38 1.64 4.96
CA LEU A 61 -7.08 2.28 5.11
C LEU A 61 -6.90 3.47 4.16
N PRO A 62 -6.10 4.47 4.55
CA PRO A 62 -5.62 5.49 3.64
C PRO A 62 -4.76 4.88 2.51
N PHE A 63 -4.71 5.59 1.39
CA PHE A 63 -3.94 5.19 0.21
C PHE A 63 -3.36 6.41 -0.49
N MET A 64 -2.37 6.17 -1.35
CA MET A 64 -1.69 7.22 -2.09
C MET A 64 -1.97 7.13 -3.60
N VAL A 65 -2.03 8.26 -4.28
CA VAL A 65 -2.30 8.40 -5.71
C VAL A 65 -1.25 9.30 -6.34
N GLN A 66 -0.76 8.91 -7.51
CA GLN A 66 0.14 9.75 -8.30
C GLN A 66 -0.65 10.90 -8.95
N GLY A 67 -0.32 12.14 -8.59
CA GLY A 67 -0.84 13.36 -9.19
C GLY A 67 0.07 13.90 -10.32
N GLU A 68 -0.18 15.13 -10.74
CA GLU A 68 0.66 15.82 -11.73
C GLU A 68 1.91 16.40 -11.06
N GLY A 69 2.93 15.55 -10.88
CA GLY A 69 4.19 15.95 -10.24
C GLY A 69 4.16 16.00 -8.72
N THR A 70 3.05 15.58 -8.11
CA THR A 70 2.85 15.45 -6.66
C THR A 70 2.22 14.11 -6.31
N TYR A 71 2.10 13.82 -5.02
CA TYR A 71 1.49 12.63 -4.48
C TYR A 71 0.34 13.01 -3.56
N LEU A 72 -0.85 12.51 -3.87
CA LEU A 72 -2.07 12.77 -3.11
C LEU A 72 -2.31 11.61 -2.16
N VAL A 73 -2.61 11.89 -0.90
CA VAL A 73 -2.98 10.89 0.10
C VAL A 73 -4.44 11.07 0.47
N TYR A 74 -5.23 10.02 0.28
CA TYR A 74 -6.64 10.01 0.60
C TYR A 74 -6.91 9.12 1.81
N ALA A 75 -7.91 9.52 2.59
CA ALA A 75 -8.54 8.66 3.57
C ALA A 75 -9.24 7.48 2.87
N ALA A 76 -9.62 6.49 3.67
CA ALA A 76 -10.35 5.32 3.19
C ALA A 76 -11.52 5.69 2.26
N ARG A 77 -11.66 4.95 1.16
CA ARG A 77 -12.76 5.12 0.18
C ARG A 77 -12.88 6.53 -0.42
N TYR A 78 -11.80 7.29 -0.54
CA TYR A 78 -11.82 8.68 -1.01
C TYR A 78 -12.68 9.60 -0.12
N ALA A 79 -12.85 9.28 1.17
CA ALA A 79 -13.69 10.07 2.06
C ALA A 79 -13.18 11.52 2.23
N GLU A 80 -11.85 11.69 2.22
CA GLU A 80 -11.18 12.98 2.42
C GLU A 80 -9.79 12.95 1.77
N LEU A 81 -9.32 14.10 1.27
CA LEU A 81 -7.92 14.31 0.91
C LEU A 81 -7.14 14.69 2.18
N LEU A 82 -6.26 13.80 2.63
CA LEU A 82 -5.45 13.98 3.83
C LEU A 82 -4.25 14.90 3.58
N GLY A 83 -3.79 14.98 2.33
CA GLY A 83 -2.75 15.91 1.94
C GLY A 83 -2.22 15.67 0.54
N GLU A 84 -1.49 16.66 0.05
CA GLU A 84 -0.70 16.62 -1.17
C GLU A 84 0.75 16.90 -0.80
N VAL A 85 1.67 16.06 -1.27
CA VAL A 85 3.09 16.11 -0.92
C VAL A 85 3.97 15.94 -2.16
N ALA A 86 5.24 16.33 -2.07
CA ALA A 86 6.12 16.41 -3.22
C ALA A 86 6.79 15.06 -3.54
N THR A 87 7.00 14.21 -2.53
CA THR A 87 7.73 12.94 -2.71
C THR A 87 6.89 11.71 -2.31
N PRO A 88 7.19 10.53 -2.89
CA PRO A 88 6.48 9.31 -2.54
C PRO A 88 6.77 8.86 -1.09
N GLU A 89 7.93 9.20 -0.53
CA GLU A 89 8.28 8.93 0.86
C GLU A 89 7.43 9.76 1.83
N GLU A 90 7.24 11.05 1.54
CA GLU A 90 6.33 11.90 2.31
C GLU A 90 4.90 11.36 2.27
N ALA A 91 4.47 10.85 1.10
CA ALA A 91 3.14 10.28 0.95
C ALA A 91 3.00 8.98 1.74
N ALA A 92 4.01 8.09 1.70
CA ALA A 92 4.03 6.88 2.50
C ALA A 92 4.00 7.18 4.00
N ALA A 93 4.80 8.16 4.46
CA ALA A 93 4.79 8.61 5.85
C ALA A 93 3.43 9.19 6.26
N LEU A 94 2.78 9.96 5.38
CA LEU A 94 1.45 10.52 5.62
C LEU A 94 0.36 9.44 5.67
N VAL A 95 0.44 8.40 4.84
CA VAL A 95 -0.41 7.21 4.94
C VAL A 95 -0.22 6.56 6.31
N VAL A 96 1.04 6.34 6.74
CA VAL A 96 1.36 5.73 8.05
C VAL A 96 0.84 6.56 9.22
N ALA A 97 0.95 7.89 9.14
CA ALA A 97 0.48 8.81 10.17
C ALA A 97 -1.05 8.78 10.34
N ASN A 98 -1.78 8.46 9.25
CA ASN A 98 -3.24 8.38 9.24
C ASN A 98 -3.77 6.95 9.29
N LEU A 99 -2.91 5.95 9.54
CA LEU A 99 -3.39 4.59 9.78
C LEU A 99 -4.23 4.55 11.06
N PRO A 100 -5.37 3.83 11.08
CA PRO A 100 -6.14 3.59 12.29
C PRO A 100 -5.26 3.03 13.42
N SER A 101 -5.51 3.43 14.66
CA SER A 101 -4.69 2.98 15.81
C SER A 101 -4.81 1.47 16.07
N ASP A 102 -5.88 0.84 15.62
CA ASP A 102 -6.14 -0.61 15.62
C ASP A 102 -5.55 -1.33 14.39
N CYS A 103 -4.82 -0.63 13.52
CA CYS A 103 -4.15 -1.21 12.36
C CYS A 103 -2.95 -2.06 12.81
N VAL A 104 -3.24 -3.23 13.36
CA VAL A 104 -2.29 -4.34 13.54
C VAL A 104 -2.09 -5.06 12.20
N ALA A 105 -0.94 -5.71 12.07
CA ALA A 105 -0.55 -6.51 10.90
C ALA A 105 -1.68 -7.42 10.43
N VAL A 106 -1.72 -7.72 9.13
CA VAL A 106 -2.64 -8.69 8.52
C VAL A 106 -2.72 -9.92 9.43
N ALA A 107 -3.87 -10.12 10.08
CA ALA A 107 -4.11 -11.33 10.85
C ALA A 107 -3.93 -12.50 9.87
N GLU A 108 -3.06 -13.46 10.21
CA GLU A 108 -2.83 -14.65 9.40
C GLU A 108 -4.16 -15.38 9.20
N GLY A 109 -4.80 -15.10 8.07
CA GLY A 109 -6.01 -15.74 7.58
C GLY A 109 -5.74 -16.21 6.15
N PRO A 110 -6.32 -17.34 5.74
CA PRO A 110 -6.05 -17.91 4.43
C PRO A 110 -6.48 -16.92 3.34
N TRP A 111 -5.51 -16.52 2.52
CA TRP A 111 -5.80 -15.90 1.24
C TRP A 111 -6.46 -16.95 0.35
N PRO A 112 -7.61 -16.67 -0.28
CA PRO A 112 -8.17 -17.60 -1.24
C PRO A 112 -7.25 -17.71 -2.46
N ALA A 113 -7.09 -18.96 -2.90
CA ALA A 113 -6.26 -19.41 -4.01
C ALA A 113 -6.62 -18.78 -5.35
#